data_AF-A0A7S0GBR8-F1
#
_entry.id   AF-A0A7S0GBR8-F1
#
_cell.length_a   1.000
_cell.length_b   1.000
_cell.length_c   1.000
_cell.angle_alpha   90.00
_cell.angle_beta   90.00
_cell.angle_gamma   90.00
#
_symmetry.space_group_name_H-M   'P 1'
#
loop_
_entity.id
_entity.type
_entity.pdbx_description
1 polymer ?
#
loop_
_entity_poly.entity_id
_entity_poly.type
_entity_poly.pdbx_seq_one_letter_code
_entity_poly.pdbx_strand_id
1 'polypeptide(L)'
;HTQPSPRTTPPLPQNYNLSEMLRTPTAWVLAYTFTIITGGGTLITNNIAQMVESLDLPTQTASISLTFFSAAQATSRCTTGILSEYALQQHQLGREWFLVLASVVSFLGHGMLSIASHQIIFVLGVTIV
;
A
#
# COMPACT_ATOMS: atom_id res chain seq x y z
N HIS A 1 -39.92 -28.02 28.13
CA HIS A 1 -39.05 -26.91 28.58
C HIS A 1 -37.78 -26.93 27.75
N THR A 2 -37.75 -26.23 26.62
CA THR A 2 -36.55 -26.06 25.78
C THR A 2 -36.35 -24.56 25.60
N GLN A 3 -35.40 -23.98 26.35
CA GLN A 3 -35.02 -22.59 26.15
C GLN A 3 -34.28 -22.46 24.81
N PRO A 4 -34.62 -21.47 23.95
CA PRO A 4 -33.87 -21.22 22.74
C PRO A 4 -32.52 -20.59 23.08
N SER A 5 -31.45 -21.11 22.46
CA SER A 5 -30.07 -20.63 22.60
C SER A 5 -29.95 -19.13 22.30
N PRO A 6 -29.07 -18.37 22.99
CA PRO A 6 -28.88 -16.95 22.72
C PRO A 6 -28.34 -16.78 21.30
N ARG A 7 -29.05 -16.03 20.45
CA ARG A 7 -28.46 -15.53 19.20
C ARG A 7 -27.33 -14.58 19.60
N THR A 8 -26.10 -14.95 19.31
CA THR A 8 -24.97 -14.03 19.27
C THR A 8 -25.25 -13.02 18.16
N THR A 9 -25.86 -11.89 18.51
CA THR A 9 -25.93 -10.74 17.62
C THR A 9 -24.49 -10.30 17.35
N PRO A 10 -24.06 -10.19 16.07
CA PRO A 10 -22.76 -9.60 15.77
C PRO A 10 -22.71 -8.20 16.40
N PRO A 11 -21.58 -7.79 17.00
CA PRO A 11 -21.46 -6.47 17.60
C PRO A 11 -21.81 -5.40 16.56
N LEU A 12 -22.70 -4.48 16.94
CA LEU A 12 -23.10 -3.36 16.08
C LEU A 12 -21.84 -2.57 15.66
N PRO A 13 -21.77 -2.07 14.42
CA PRO A 13 -20.65 -1.24 13.98
C PRO A 13 -20.53 -0.05 14.93
N GLN A 14 -19.42 -0.02 15.67
CA GLN A 14 -19.19 0.98 16.70
C GLN A 14 -18.79 2.27 16.00
N ASN A 15 -19.74 3.21 15.90
CA ASN A 15 -19.52 4.50 15.27
C ASN A 15 -18.68 5.37 16.20
N TYR A 16 -17.37 5.43 15.94
CA TYR A 16 -16.46 6.34 16.62
C TYR A 16 -16.48 7.72 15.96
N ASN A 17 -16.42 8.78 16.76
CA ASN A 17 -16.05 10.12 16.25
C ASN A 17 -14.55 10.12 15.88
N LEU A 18 -14.11 11.03 15.00
CA LEU A 18 -12.70 11.15 14.57
C LEU A 18 -11.74 11.28 15.76
N SER A 19 -12.13 12.08 16.77
CA SER A 19 -11.33 12.27 17.99
C SER A 19 -11.23 10.99 18.83
N GLU A 20 -12.26 10.14 18.81
CA GLU A 20 -12.28 8.86 19.51
C GLU A 20 -11.50 7.80 18.74
N MET A 21 -11.55 7.83 17.40
CA MET A 21 -10.75 6.97 16.53
C MET A 21 -9.25 7.20 16.76
N LEU A 22 -8.81 8.45 16.89
CA LEU A 22 -7.41 8.79 17.20
C LEU A 22 -6.93 8.30 18.57
N ARG A 23 -7.83 7.95 19.48
CA ARG A 23 -7.47 7.33 20.78
C ARG A 23 -7.27 5.82 20.66
N THR A 24 -7.64 5.21 19.53
CA THR A 24 -7.42 3.79 19.31
C THR A 24 -5.98 3.53 18.88
N PRO A 25 -5.32 2.48 19.40
CA PRO A 25 -3.96 2.12 18.98
C PRO A 25 -3.92 1.72 17.50
N THR A 26 -5.00 1.12 16.98
CA THR A 26 -5.11 0.72 15.57
C THR A 26 -4.99 1.90 14.62
N ALA A 27 -5.57 3.06 14.95
CA ALA A 27 -5.46 4.25 14.12
C ALA A 27 -4.00 4.71 13.96
N TRP A 28 -3.20 4.66 15.02
CA TRP A 28 -1.79 5.02 14.97
C TRP A 28 -0.96 4.01 14.16
N VAL A 29 -1.21 2.72 14.32
CA VAL A 29 -0.51 1.69 13.52
C VAL A 29 -0.80 1.87 12.03
N LEU A 30 -2.05 2.14 11.65
CA LEU A 30 -2.43 2.42 10.27
C LEU A 30 -1.81 3.71 9.76
N ALA A 31 -1.81 4.77 10.57
CA ALA A 31 -1.18 6.04 10.22
C ALA A 31 0.33 5.86 9.97
N TYR A 32 1.06 5.20 10.87
CA TYR A 32 2.49 4.93 10.69
C TYR A 32 2.75 4.08 9.45
N THR A 33 1.98 3.01 9.24
CA THR A 33 2.12 2.16 8.05
C THR A 33 1.91 2.96 6.77
N PHE A 34 0.85 3.77 6.71
CA PHE A 34 0.57 4.64 5.58
C PHE A 34 1.69 5.66 5.33
N THR A 35 2.22 6.27 6.40
CA THR A 35 3.34 7.20 6.32
C THR A 35 4.60 6.53 5.78
N ILE A 36 4.93 5.30 6.22
CA ILE A 36 6.10 4.57 5.74
C ILE A 36 5.97 4.25 4.25
N ILE A 37 4.83 3.70 3.81
CA ILE A 37 4.59 3.35 2.40
C ILE A 37 4.65 4.60 1.53
N THR A 38 3.88 5.64 1.88
CA THR A 38 3.82 6.88 1.10
C THR A 38 5.15 7.64 1.11
N GLY A 39 5.84 7.64 2.26
CA GLY A 39 7.15 8.23 2.42
C GLY A 39 8.21 7.55 1.55
N GLY A 40 8.24 6.22 1.50
CA GLY A 40 9.15 5.46 0.64
C GLY A 40 9.00 5.81 -0.85
N GLY A 41 7.77 5.76 -1.36
CA GLY A 41 7.50 6.15 -2.76
C GLY A 41 7.85 7.61 -3.06
N THR A 42 7.65 8.51 -2.09
CA THR A 42 8.04 9.93 -2.22
C THR A 42 9.55 10.11 -2.29
N LEU A 43 10.31 9.39 -1.45
CA LEU A 43 11.77 9.44 -1.46
C LEU A 43 12.33 8.94 -2.79
N ILE A 44 11.81 7.84 -3.32
CA ILE A 44 12.20 7.34 -4.64
C ILE A 44 11.90 8.38 -5.71
N THR A 45 10.67 8.90 -5.75
CA THR A 45 10.25 9.88 -6.76
C THR A 45 11.13 11.14 -6.76
N ASN A 46 11.46 11.66 -5.57
CA ASN A 46 12.25 12.87 -5.44
C ASN A 46 13.73 12.68 -5.81
N ASN A 47 14.26 11.46 -5.63
CA ASN A 47 15.69 11.18 -5.84
C ASN A 47 15.96 10.32 -7.08
N ILE A 48 14.94 9.97 -7.86
CA ILE A 48 15.05 9.02 -8.97
C ILE A 48 16.10 9.42 -10.02
N ALA A 49 16.24 10.71 -10.29
CA ALA A 49 17.25 11.22 -11.22
C ALA A 49 18.66 10.94 -10.71
N GLN A 50 18.92 11.19 -9.42
CA GLN A 50 20.21 10.92 -8.78
C GLN A 50 20.49 9.41 -8.72
N MET A 51 19.47 8.59 -8.50
CA MET A 51 19.61 7.14 -8.51
C MET A 51 20.00 6.61 -9.90
N VAL A 52 19.34 7.10 -10.96
CA VAL A 52 19.67 6.76 -12.36
C VAL A 52 21.10 7.18 -12.70
N GLU A 53 21.50 8.39 -12.29
CA GLU A 53 22.87 8.90 -12.48
C GLU A 53 23.91 8.04 -11.74
N SER A 54 23.63 7.66 -10.48
CA SER A 54 24.55 6.84 -9.68
C SER A 54 24.80 5.45 -10.24
N LEU A 55 23.87 4.93 -11.04
CA LEU A 55 23.95 3.63 -11.69
C LEU A 55 24.45 3.71 -13.14
N ASP A 56 24.87 4.90 -13.59
CA ASP A 56 25.27 5.20 -14.97
C ASP A 56 24.21 4.74 -16.00
N LEU A 57 22.93 4.86 -15.62
CA LEU A 57 21.80 4.47 -16.46
C LEU A 57 21.43 5.59 -17.44
N PRO A 58 20.81 5.28 -18.59
CA PRO A 58 20.36 6.30 -19.54
C PRO A 58 19.43 7.32 -18.86
N THR A 59 19.65 8.61 -19.12
CA THR A 59 18.88 9.70 -18.49
C THR A 59 17.36 9.60 -18.70
N GLN A 60 16.93 9.00 -19.82
CA GLN A 60 15.51 8.73 -20.11
C GLN A 60 14.87 7.75 -19.11
N THR A 61 15.67 6.92 -18.42
CA THR A 61 15.19 5.90 -17.47
C THR A 61 14.40 6.52 -16.33
N ALA A 62 14.79 7.70 -15.84
CA ALA A 62 14.08 8.40 -14.78
C ALA A 62 12.64 8.71 -15.19
N SER A 63 12.46 9.32 -16.37
CA SER A 63 11.14 9.67 -16.91
C SER A 63 10.28 8.45 -17.21
N ILE A 64 10.88 7.38 -17.75
CA ILE A 64 10.19 6.11 -17.99
C ILE A 64 9.70 5.52 -16.66
N SER A 65 10.58 5.44 -15.67
CA SER A 65 10.25 4.88 -14.36
C SER A 65 9.15 5.67 -13.66
N LEU A 66 9.18 7.01 -13.72
CA LEU A 66 8.14 7.85 -13.14
C LEU A 66 6.79 7.69 -13.84
N THR A 67 6.81 7.49 -15.15
CA THR A 67 5.59 7.22 -15.95
C THR A 67 4.97 5.89 -15.53
N PHE A 68 5.77 4.82 -15.43
CA PHE A 68 5.30 3.51 -14.98
C PHE A 68 4.85 3.53 -13.53
N PHE A 69 5.58 4.18 -12.63
CA PHE A 69 5.17 4.38 -11.24
C PHE A 69 3.80 5.07 -11.17
N SER A 70 3.61 6.17 -11.91
CA SER A 70 2.33 6.90 -11.90
C SER A 70 1.18 6.04 -12.43
N ALA A 71 1.41 5.30 -13.51
CA ALA A 71 0.42 4.37 -14.07
C ALA A 71 0.09 3.23 -13.11
N ALA A 72 1.11 2.65 -12.45
CA ALA A 72 0.95 1.61 -11.45
C ALA A 72 0.14 2.14 -10.25
N GLN A 73 0.48 3.32 -9.71
CA GLN A 73 -0.24 3.89 -8.56
C GLN A 73 -1.69 4.26 -8.89
N ALA A 74 -1.98 4.75 -10.09
CA ALA A 74 -3.35 4.95 -10.54
C ALA A 74 -4.12 3.62 -10.61
N THR A 75 -3.50 2.60 -11.23
CA THR A 75 -4.10 1.28 -11.37
C THR A 75 -4.34 0.62 -10.01
N SER A 76 -3.35 0.67 -9.10
CA SER A 76 -3.42 0.11 -7.75
C SER A 76 -4.55 0.70 -6.92
N ARG A 77 -4.85 2.00 -7.05
CA ARG A 77 -6.00 2.61 -6.37
C ARG A 77 -7.33 2.08 -6.89
N CYS A 78 -7.47 1.97 -8.21
CA CYS A 78 -8.67 1.42 -8.83
C CYS A 78 -8.88 -0.05 -8.44
N THR A 79 -7.84 -0.88 -8.57
CA THR A 79 -7.93 -2.32 -8.27
C THR A 79 -8.16 -2.57 -6.79
N THR A 80 -7.44 -1.86 -5.90
CA THR A 80 -7.63 -1.99 -4.44
C THR A 80 -9.01 -1.52 -4.02
N GLY A 81 -9.54 -0.45 -4.61
CA GLY A 81 -10.90 0.02 -4.32
C GLY A 81 -11.96 -1.02 -4.68
N ILE A 82 -11.90 -1.59 -5.89
CA ILE A 82 -12.81 -2.64 -6.35
C ILE A 82 -12.67 -3.90 -5.48
N LEU A 83 -11.44 -4.35 -5.25
CA LEU A 83 -11.17 -5.59 -4.52
C LEU A 83 -11.52 -5.45 -3.04
N SER A 84 -11.30 -4.28 -2.43
CA SER A 84 -11.70 -3.99 -1.05
C SER A 84 -13.21 -4.03 -0.86
N GLU A 85 -13.97 -3.45 -1.79
CA GLU A 85 -15.42 -3.49 -1.74
C GLU A 85 -15.94 -4.93 -1.90
N TYR A 86 -15.39 -5.67 -2.86
CA TYR A 86 -15.73 -7.07 -3.08
C TYR A 86 -15.41 -7.95 -1.85
N ALA A 87 -14.22 -7.79 -1.27
CA ALA A 87 -13.79 -8.56 -0.11
C ALA A 87 -14.59 -8.23 1.16
N LEU A 88 -15.01 -6.98 1.32
CA LEU A 88 -15.87 -6.56 2.43
C LEU A 88 -17.26 -7.21 2.33
N GLN A 89 -17.83 -7.24 1.11
CA GLN A 89 -19.16 -7.80 0.87
C GLN A 89 -19.20 -9.33 0.93
N GLN A 90 -18.18 -10.01 0.42
CA GLN A 90 -18.19 -11.48 0.29
C GLN A 90 -17.47 -12.22 1.43
N HIS A 91 -16.40 -11.63 1.98
CA HIS A 91 -15.51 -12.33 2.92
C HIS A 91 -15.41 -11.67 4.30
N GLN A 92 -16.11 -10.55 4.53
CA GLN A 92 -16.01 -9.74 5.77
C GLN A 92 -14.56 -9.41 6.16
N LEU A 93 -13.66 -9.36 5.16
CA LEU A 93 -12.26 -9.02 5.40
C LEU A 93 -12.15 -7.53 5.67
N GLY A 94 -11.55 -7.19 6.81
CA GLY A 94 -11.23 -5.82 7.16
C GLY A 94 -10.30 -5.17 6.14
N ARG A 95 -10.48 -3.88 5.89
CA ARG A 95 -9.72 -3.11 4.90
C ARG A 95 -8.22 -3.04 5.23
N GLU A 96 -7.85 -3.25 6.50
CA GLU A 96 -6.49 -3.35 6.99
C GLU A 96 -5.65 -4.44 6.31
N TRP A 97 -6.26 -5.54 5.84
CA TRP A 97 -5.53 -6.60 5.12
C TRP A 97 -4.93 -6.12 3.80
N PHE A 98 -5.57 -5.15 3.16
CA PHE A 98 -5.04 -4.53 1.93
C PHE A 98 -3.79 -3.70 2.21
N LEU A 99 -3.69 -3.08 3.39
CA LEU A 99 -2.48 -2.37 3.82
C LEU A 99 -1.35 -3.33 4.15
N VAL A 100 -1.64 -4.49 4.73
CA VAL A 100 -0.64 -5.55 4.93
C VAL A 100 -0.10 -6.03 3.58
N LEU A 101 -0.99 -6.31 2.63
CA LEU A 101 -0.59 -6.71 1.28
C LEU A 101 0.25 -5.62 0.60
N ALA A 102 -0.18 -4.36 0.67
CA ALA A 102 0.57 -3.22 0.13
C ALA A 102 1.96 -3.09 0.79
N SER A 103 2.07 -3.36 2.09
CA SER A 103 3.35 -3.34 2.81
C SER A 103 4.31 -4.41 2.30
N VAL A 104 3.81 -5.63 2.05
CA VAL A 104 4.62 -6.73 1.49
C VAL A 104 5.09 -6.39 0.08
N VAL A 105 4.18 -5.89 -0.77
CA VAL A 105 4.52 -5.49 -2.15
C VAL A 105 5.56 -4.36 -2.13
N SER A 106 5.36 -3.34 -1.30
CA SER A 106 6.30 -2.21 -1.20
C SER A 106 7.67 -2.64 -0.65
N PHE A 107 7.72 -3.58 0.30
CA PHE A 107 8.97 -4.16 0.78
C PHE A 107 9.73 -4.89 -0.34
N LEU A 108 9.03 -5.69 -1.16
CA LEU A 108 9.63 -6.38 -2.31
C LEU A 108 10.13 -5.38 -3.36
N GLY A 109 9.38 -4.32 -3.63
CA GLY A 109 9.80 -3.25 -4.56
C GLY A 109 11.08 -2.56 -4.11
N HIS A 110 11.16 -2.16 -2.83
CA HIS A 110 12.39 -1.58 -2.26
C HIS A 110 13.55 -2.58 -2.24
N GLY A 111 13.29 -3.85 -1.92
CA GLY A 111 14.30 -4.90 -1.96
C GLY A 111 14.86 -5.11 -3.37
N MET A 112 14.01 -5.06 -4.39
CA MET A 112 14.43 -5.18 -5.79
C MET A 112 15.22 -3.96 -6.26
N LEU A 113 14.82 -2.76 -5.81
CA LEU A 113 15.56 -1.52 -6.08
C LEU A 113 16.93 -1.51 -5.41
N SER A 114 17.06 -2.12 -4.23
CA SER A 114 18.32 -2.23 -3.50
C SER A 114 19.37 -3.09 -4.22
N ILE A 115 18.96 -4.02 -5.07
CA ILE A 115 19.86 -4.89 -5.85
C ILE A 115 19.92 -4.51 -7.34
N ALA A 116 19.23 -3.43 -7.73
CA ALA A 116 19.12 -3.04 -9.13
C ALA A 116 20.47 -2.54 -9.66
N SER A 117 21.07 -3.31 -10.55
CA SER A 117 22.29 -2.93 -11.30
C SER A 117 22.00 -2.58 -12.77
N HIS A 118 20.80 -2.92 -13.26
CA HIS A 118 20.42 -2.79 -14.66
C HIS A 118 19.08 -2.08 -14.81
N GLN A 119 18.92 -1.39 -15.95
CA GLN A 119 17.78 -0.52 -16.25
C GLN A 119 16.42 -1.19 -16.02
N ILE A 120 16.24 -2.44 -16.46
CA ILE A 120 14.95 -3.15 -16.37
C ILE A 120 14.59 -3.41 -14.90
N ILE A 121 15.54 -3.88 -14.11
CA ILE A 121 15.33 -4.19 -12.68
C ILE A 121 15.03 -2.90 -11.92
N PHE A 122 15.71 -1.80 -12.27
CA PHE A 122 15.46 -0.48 -11.71
C PHE A 122 14.03 -0.01 -12.00
N VAL A 123 13.61 -0.01 -13.28
CA VAL A 123 12.27 0.43 -13.69
C VAL A 123 11.19 -0.40 -13.01
N LEU A 124 11.33 -1.74 -13.02
CA LEU A 124 10.37 -2.63 -12.37
C LEU A 124 10.34 -2.40 -10.84
N GLY A 125 11.51 -2.18 -10.21
CA GLY A 125 11.62 -1.95 -8.78
C GLY A 125 10.87 -0.68 -8.38
N VAL A 126 11.09 0.41 -9.12
CA VAL A 126 10.37 1.67 -8.92
C VAL A 126 8.86 1.50 -9.17
N THR A 127 8.47 0.72 -10.18
CA THR A 127 7.04 0.56 -10.55
C THR A 127 6.22 -0.16 -9.47
N ILE A 128 6.84 -1.05 -8.70
CA ILE A 128 6.17 -1.91 -7.72
C ILE A 128 6.04 -1.25 -6.33
N VAL A 129 6.85 -0.22 -6.04
CA VAL A 129 6.83 0.49 -4.75
C VAL A 129 5.57 1.33 -4.55
#